data_AF-A0A4R3JJN3-F1
#
_entry.id   AF-A0A4R3JJN3-F1
#
_cell.length_a   1.000
_cell.length_b   1.000
_cell.length_c   1.000
_cell.angle_alpha   90.00
_cell.angle_beta   90.00
_cell.angle_gamma   90.00
#
_symmetry.space_group_name_H-M   'P 1'
#
loop_
_entity.id
_entity.type
_entity.pdbx_description
1 polymer ?
#
loop_
_entity_poly.entity_id
_entity_poly.type
_entity_poly.pdbx_seq_one_letter_code
_entity_poly.pdbx_strand_id
1 'polypeptide(L)' 'MYIAEKDGMTCRIPESKKRDYEFMGYTCKKIGGKEDSEKPVRAQKASKSLKADKTEEPSAE' A
#
# COMPACT_ATOMS: atom_id res chain seq x y z
N MET A 1 -9.90 -6.58 -13.17
CA MET A 1 -8.58 -6.37 -12.56
C MET A 1 -8.55 -7.14 -11.24
N TYR A 2 -7.40 -7.53 -10.70
CA TYR A 2 -7.31 -8.33 -9.45
C TYR A 2 -6.27 -7.76 -8.48
N ILE A 3 -6.46 -7.98 -7.18
CA ILE A 3 -5.46 -7.76 -6.12
C ILE A 3 -4.93 -9.13 -5.73
N ALA A 4 -3.62 -9.33 -5.87
CA ALA A 4 -2.91 -10.49 -5.35
C ALA A 4 -2.38 -10.16 -3.95
N GLU A 5 -2.65 -11.01 -2.96
CA GLU A 5 -2.17 -10.88 -1.58
C GLU A 5 -1.36 -12.10 -1.17
N LYS A 6 -0.17 -11.88 -0.58
CA LYS A 6 0.68 -12.94 -0.01
C LYS A 6 1.63 -12.35 1.03
N ASP A 7 1.73 -13.00 2.20
CA ASP A 7 2.64 -12.57 3.29
C ASP A 7 2.52 -11.08 3.66
N GLY A 8 1.29 -10.53 3.63
CA GLY A 8 1.01 -9.12 3.93
C GLY A 8 1.36 -8.13 2.81
N MET A 9 1.88 -8.60 1.67
CA MET A 9 2.09 -7.81 0.47
C MET A 9 0.87 -7.88 -0.44
N THR A 10 0.43 -6.74 -0.96
CA THR A 10 -0.70 -6.65 -1.90
C THR A 10 -0.27 -5.95 -3.19
N CYS A 11 -0.58 -6.55 -4.34
CA CYS A 11 -0.23 -6.04 -5.65
C CYS A 11 -1.44 -6.08 -6.60
N ARG A 12 -1.57 -5.08 -7.48
CA ARG A 12 -2.60 -5.06 -8.53
C ARG A 12 -2.11 -5.80 -9.76
N ILE A 13 -2.87 -6.78 -10.22
CA ILE A 13 -2.57 -7.58 -11.40
C ILE A 13 -3.71 -7.53 -12.42
N PRO A 14 -3.39 -7.61 -13.73
CA PRO A 14 -4.40 -7.81 -14.76
C PRO A 14 -4.97 -9.24 -14.70
N GLU A 15 -6.18 -9.44 -15.21
CA GLU A 15 -6.88 -10.73 -15.21
C GLU A 15 -6.06 -11.83 -15.91
N SER A 16 -5.33 -11.48 -16.98
CA SER A 16 -4.44 -12.40 -17.70
C SER A 16 -3.35 -13.02 -16.83
N LYS A 17 -2.93 -12.35 -15.75
CA LYS A 17 -1.88 -12.83 -14.82
C LYS A 17 -2.45 -13.48 -13.55
N LYS A 18 -3.78 -13.56 -13.40
CA LYS A 18 -4.43 -14.17 -12.22
C LYS A 18 -3.93 -15.59 -11.99
N ARG A 19 -3.90 -16.41 -13.04
CA ARG A 19 -3.48 -17.82 -12.93
C ARG A 19 -2.04 -17.98 -12.47
N ASP A 20 -1.12 -17.18 -13.00
CA ASP A 20 0.29 -17.21 -12.60
C ASP A 20 0.44 -16.90 -11.10
N TYR A 21 -0.24 -15.86 -10.62
CA TYR A 21 -0.18 -15.47 -9.22
C TYR A 21 -0.85 -16.50 -8.30
N GLU A 22 -1.98 -17.09 -8.69
CA GLU A 22 -2.60 -18.21 -7.96
C GLU A 22 -1.66 -19.42 -7.86
N PHE A 23 -0.96 -19.75 -8.95
CA PHE A 23 0.00 -20.85 -8.99
C PHE A 23 1.22 -20.59 -8.10
N MET A 24 1.63 -19.33 -7.95
CA MET A 24 2.67 -18.89 -7.00
C MET A 24 2.18 -18.84 -5.55
N GLY A 25 0.91 -19.16 -5.28
CA GLY A 25 0.30 -19.17 -3.95
C GLY A 25 -0.15 -17.78 -3.47
N TYR A 26 -0.44 -16.85 -4.38
CA TYR A 26 -1.05 -15.56 -4.02
C TYR A 26 -2.58 -15.67 -4.04
N THR A 27 -3.21 -14.99 -3.09
CA THR A 27 -4.67 -14.87 -3.02
C THR A 27 -5.15 -13.78 -3.95
N CYS A 28 -5.84 -14.13 -5.03
CA CYS A 28 -6.31 -13.17 -6.04
C CYS A 28 -7.78 -12.75 -5.80
N LYS A 29 -8.03 -11.48 -5.44
CA LYS A 29 -9.37 -10.88 -5.29
C LYS A 29 -9.73 -10.00 -6.47
N LYS A 30 -10.91 -10.17 -7.06
CA LYS A 30 -11.36 -9.36 -8.21
C LYS A 30 -11.71 -7.94 -7.74
N ILE A 31 -11.04 -6.95 -8.30
CA ILE A 31 -11.37 -5.53 -8.14
C ILE A 31 -12.08 -5.06 -9.42
N GLY A 32 -13.34 -4.67 -9.28
CA GLY A 32 -14.18 -4.24 -10.41
C GLY A 32 -15.66 -4.65 -10.34
N GLY A 33 -16.09 -5.34 -9.28
CA GLY A 33 -17.51 -5.44 -8.93
C GLY A 33 -17.88 -4.27 -8.03
N LYS A 34 -19.05 -3.72 -8.24
CA LYS A 34 -19.64 -2.58 -7.55
C LYS A 34 -19.99 -2.94 -6.09
N GLU A 35 -19.05 -3.48 -5.31
CA GLU A 35 -19.29 -3.98 -3.95
C GLU A 35 -18.01 -4.07 -3.11
N ASP A 36 -17.23 -2.99 -3.10
CA ASP A 36 -16.27 -2.74 -2.00
C ASP A 36 -16.28 -1.23 -1.72
N SER A 37 -17.46 -0.75 -1.30
CA SER A 37 -17.65 0.61 -0.79
C SER A 37 -17.39 0.70 0.72
N GLU A 38 -17.00 -0.38 1.40
CA GLU A 38 -16.84 -0.38 2.85
C GLU A 38 -15.77 -1.37 3.32
N LYS A 39 -14.50 -1.08 3.07
CA LYS A 39 -13.46 -1.23 4.10
C LYS A 39 -12.23 -0.39 3.74
N PRO A 40 -11.97 0.72 4.47
CA PRO A 40 -10.70 1.41 4.34
C PRO A 40 -9.62 0.45 4.82
N VAL A 41 -8.69 0.05 3.94
CA VAL A 41 -7.39 -0.45 4.37
C VAL A 41 -6.70 0.71 5.07
N ARG A 42 -6.97 0.70 6.37
CA ARG A 42 -6.45 1.54 7.42
C ARG A 42 -4.93 1.45 7.41
N ALA A 43 -4.32 2.61 7.15
CA ALA A 43 -3.05 3.05 7.72
C ALA A 43 -1.85 2.11 7.61
N GLN A 44 -1.02 2.35 6.58
CA GLN A 44 0.44 2.36 6.75
C GLN A 44 1.01 3.70 6.29
N LYS A 45 0.71 4.75 7.04
CA LYS A 45 1.69 5.82 7.30
C LYS A 45 1.78 5.99 8.81
N ALA A 46 2.26 4.94 9.47
CA ALA A 46 2.67 5.01 10.86
C ALA A 46 4.18 5.34 10.90
N SER A 47 4.44 6.59 11.28
CA SER A 47 5.46 6.96 12.26
C SER A 47 6.93 7.01 11.84
N LYS A 48 7.37 8.22 11.50
CA LYS A 48 8.47 8.96 12.16
C LYS A 48 8.24 10.44 11.81
N SER A 49 7.41 11.17 12.55
CA SER A 49 7.69 11.77 13.86
C SER A 49 9.10 12.35 13.97
N LEU A 50 9.11 13.69 14.09
CA LEU A 50 10.12 14.56 14.67
C LEU A 50 11.47 14.65 13.94
N LYS A 51 11.70 15.82 13.33
CA LYS A 51 12.49 16.89 13.97
C LYS A 51 12.06 18.23 13.40
N ALA A 52 11.21 18.92 14.16
CA ALA A 52 11.18 20.37 14.14
C ALA A 52 12.35 20.85 15.01
N ASP A 53 12.93 21.97 14.58
CA ASP A 53 13.75 22.91 15.34
C ASP A 53 15.19 22.46 15.69
N LYS A 54 16.18 23.15 15.09
CA LYS A 54 16.94 24.19 15.80
C LYS A 54 18.07 24.80 14.95
N THR A 55 17.92 26.10 14.67
CA THR A 55 18.98 27.13 14.65
C THR A 55 20.12 27.02 13.62
N GLU A 56 20.02 27.84 12.57
CA GLU A 56 21.18 28.49 11.96
C GLU A 56 20.90 29.99 11.85
N GLU A 57 21.31 30.75 12.86
CA GLU A 57 21.85 32.10 12.71
C GLU A 57 22.51 32.47 14.04
N PRO A 58 23.84 32.67 14.01
CA PRO A 58 24.35 33.82 14.72
C PRO A 58 25.15 34.74 13.82
N SER A 59 25.01 36.02 14.17
CA SER A 59 25.97 37.09 14.02
C SER A 59 25.97 37.85 12.69
N ALA A 60 25.22 38.96 12.76
CA ALA A 60 25.76 40.28 12.49
C ALA A 60 27.22 40.44 12.97
N GLU A 61 28.09 40.91 12.09
CA GLU A 61 28.72 42.24 12.12
C GLU A 61 29.43 42.53 10.79
#